data_AF-A0A4S5BJW6-F1
#
_entry.id   AF-A0A4S5BJW6-F1
#
_cell.length_a   1.000
_cell.length_b   1.000
_cell.length_c   1.000
_cell.angle_alpha   90.00
_cell.angle_beta   90.00
_cell.angle_gamma   90.00
#
_symmetry.space_group_name_H-M   'P 1'
#
loop_
_entity.id
_entity.type
_entity.pdbx_description
1 polymer ?
#
loop_
_entity_poly.entity_id
_entity_poly.type
_entity_poly.pdbx_seq_one_letter_code
_entity_poly.pdbx_strand_id
1 'polypeptide(L)'
;VFSAHPQTNYANDVAIRAGVFGSDVVRGYLSFPGQPGLTGANVVNAHVKIVNWDSAGGCTPYPAYLRQVTIPWYGGNMTWPGATLGPVVAESTFAHDGDLSACPAAWATIGHDDTRLRDLVNTWTHDANANFGLALTASETDGAALKAYYSNDCWCNPADPPSDLRPKLEIEWSPYGAEYSYPNGVPQWVTPMTPTTSGTTTIQVKNTGQNPWPANSNYKLSYHVYQNGVLYDQEGAETNLPTTVNPGASIDLVAAIDPLPAGSYEIRWDMKEAGVSWFSGQGIDYLSMPLTVSSTAPIVFQLCTGADAASGTCWTSGFQAGSTWQPPTGALTWGTIYYWRGQVSDGAIQSAWTGPIALRPALAQPPVQSQLGNDPYVPPVAQVHPLTQ
;
A
#
# COMPACT_ATOMS: atom_id res chain seq x y z
N VAL A 1 -1.72 7.30 37.16
CA VAL A 1 -0.69 8.26 36.68
C VAL A 1 0.43 8.34 37.72
N PHE A 2 1.68 8.57 37.32
CA PHE A 2 2.81 8.72 38.27
C PHE A 2 3.98 9.51 37.69
N SER A 3 4.79 10.18 38.51
CA SER A 3 6.07 10.79 38.12
C SER A 3 7.24 10.08 38.82
N ALA A 4 8.19 9.51 38.07
CA ALA A 4 9.37 8.86 38.66
C ALA A 4 10.50 9.85 38.93
N HIS A 5 11.19 9.70 40.07
CA HIS A 5 12.21 10.64 40.55
C HIS A 5 13.37 9.98 41.31
N PRO A 6 14.62 10.46 41.17
CA PRO A 6 15.83 9.89 41.77
C PRO A 6 15.87 9.89 43.31
N GLN A 7 15.34 10.93 43.97
CA GLN A 7 15.53 11.11 45.42
C GLN A 7 14.26 11.37 46.23
N THR A 8 13.14 11.76 45.61
CA THR A 8 11.90 12.14 46.32
C THR A 8 10.68 11.47 45.67
N ASN A 9 9.80 10.86 46.47
CA ASN A 9 8.57 10.22 45.97
C ASN A 9 7.45 11.27 45.83
N TYR A 10 6.99 11.51 44.60
CA TYR A 10 5.88 12.42 44.28
C TYR A 10 4.57 11.67 43.93
N ALA A 11 4.38 10.44 44.42
CA ALA A 11 3.15 9.66 44.20
C ALA A 11 1.86 10.38 44.61
N ASN A 12 1.97 11.36 45.52
CA ASN A 12 0.85 12.15 46.03
C ASN A 12 0.74 13.54 45.35
N ASP A 13 1.57 13.83 44.35
CA ASP A 13 1.52 15.10 43.65
C ASP A 13 0.32 15.13 42.69
N VAL A 14 -0.35 16.28 42.70
CA VAL A 14 -1.51 16.58 41.86
C VAL A 14 -1.13 16.90 40.41
N ALA A 15 0.18 16.99 40.13
CA ALA A 15 0.73 17.21 38.80
C ALA A 15 1.67 16.06 38.33
N ILE A 16 1.57 15.73 37.04
CA ILE A 16 2.62 14.98 36.33
C ILE A 16 3.67 15.97 35.88
N ARG A 17 4.96 15.63 36.02
CA ARG A 17 6.03 16.42 35.42
C ARG A 17 6.86 15.64 34.41
N ALA A 18 7.43 16.38 33.47
CA ALA A 18 8.38 15.87 32.49
C ALA A 18 9.49 16.91 32.27
N GLY A 19 10.76 16.50 32.42
CA GLY A 19 11.93 17.37 32.19
C GLY A 19 12.90 17.40 33.38
N VAL A 20 13.48 18.57 33.68
CA VAL A 20 14.38 18.77 34.83
C VAL A 20 13.70 19.66 35.88
N PHE A 21 13.41 19.10 37.06
CA PHE A 21 12.83 19.84 38.18
C PHE A 21 13.88 20.00 39.29
N GLY A 22 14.32 21.24 39.54
CA GLY A 22 15.49 21.48 40.37
C GLY A 22 16.74 20.88 39.72
N SER A 23 17.34 19.86 40.36
CA SER A 23 18.47 19.10 39.80
C SER A 23 18.07 17.69 39.33
N ASP A 24 16.81 17.30 39.47
CA ASP A 24 16.35 15.95 39.20
C ASP A 24 15.69 15.86 37.83
N VAL A 25 15.98 14.78 37.10
CA VAL A 25 15.22 14.41 35.91
C VAL A 25 13.91 13.75 36.35
N VAL A 26 12.82 14.12 35.69
CA VAL A 26 11.46 13.72 36.04
C VAL A 26 10.73 13.22 34.81
N ARG A 27 10.04 12.08 34.96
CA ARG A 27 9.33 11.41 33.87
C ARG A 27 7.93 11.07 34.31
N GLY A 28 6.94 11.53 33.55
CA GLY A 28 5.54 11.23 33.78
C GLY A 28 5.15 9.90 33.17
N TYR A 29 4.21 9.19 33.78
CA TYR A 29 3.70 7.89 33.32
C TYR A 29 2.17 7.90 33.35
N LEU A 30 1.59 7.56 32.20
CA LEU A 30 0.17 7.51 31.93
C LEU A 30 -0.22 6.06 31.67
N SER A 31 -1.27 5.59 32.36
CA SER A 31 -1.85 4.27 32.15
C SER A 31 -3.25 4.46 31.58
N PHE A 32 -3.51 3.78 30.47
CA PHE A 32 -4.80 3.79 29.78
C PHE A 32 -5.34 2.36 29.76
N PRO A 33 -6.19 1.97 30.73
CA PRO A 33 -6.75 0.63 30.74
C PRO A 33 -7.59 0.42 29.49
N GLY A 34 -7.45 -0.76 28.87
CA GLY A 34 -8.20 -1.13 27.68
C GLY A 34 -9.71 -1.07 27.91
N GLN A 35 -10.45 -0.75 26.85
CA GLN A 35 -11.92 -0.74 26.85
C GLN A 35 -12.42 -1.97 26.10
N PRO A 36 -13.36 -2.78 26.65
CA PRO A 36 -13.82 -4.00 25.99
C PRO A 36 -14.33 -3.78 24.55
N GLY A 37 -14.97 -2.64 24.29
CA GLY A 37 -15.48 -2.28 22.96
C GLY A 37 -14.40 -2.03 21.90
N LEU A 38 -13.15 -1.80 22.31
CA LEU A 38 -12.02 -1.60 21.41
C LEU A 38 -11.27 -2.88 21.08
N THR A 39 -11.61 -4.02 21.70
CA THR A 39 -10.94 -5.30 21.43
C THR A 39 -11.06 -5.65 19.94
N GLY A 40 -9.93 -5.76 19.23
CA GLY A 40 -9.86 -6.04 17.79
C GLY A 40 -10.29 -4.87 16.87
N ALA A 41 -10.49 -3.67 17.41
CA ALA A 41 -10.78 -2.48 16.61
C ALA A 41 -9.51 -1.97 15.91
N ASN A 42 -9.67 -1.41 14.70
CA ASN A 42 -8.58 -0.73 14.00
C ASN A 42 -8.54 0.73 14.40
N VAL A 43 -7.40 1.16 14.93
CA VAL A 43 -7.16 2.54 15.33
C VAL A 43 -6.74 3.35 14.10
N VAL A 44 -7.52 4.37 13.78
CA VAL A 44 -7.30 5.27 12.64
C VAL A 44 -6.52 6.50 13.06
N ASN A 45 -6.80 7.01 14.27
CA ASN A 45 -6.07 8.11 14.88
C ASN A 45 -6.03 7.92 16.40
N ALA A 46 -4.99 8.43 17.05
CA ALA A 46 -4.91 8.44 18.50
C ALA A 46 -4.11 9.64 18.98
N HIS A 47 -4.56 10.31 20.03
CA HIS A 47 -3.79 11.39 20.64
C HIS A 47 -4.02 11.49 22.15
N VAL A 48 -3.00 11.92 22.87
CA VAL A 48 -3.13 12.25 24.29
C VAL A 48 -3.54 13.71 24.41
N LYS A 49 -4.68 13.93 25.03
CA LYS A 49 -5.18 15.23 25.43
C LYS A 49 -4.84 15.46 26.90
N ILE A 50 -4.11 16.53 27.19
CA ILE A 50 -3.59 16.80 28.53
C ILE A 50 -3.57 18.30 28.81
N VAL A 51 -3.91 18.71 30.03
CA VAL A 51 -3.79 20.12 30.40
C VAL A 51 -2.36 20.40 30.84
N ASN A 52 -1.66 21.26 30.11
CA ASN A 52 -0.41 21.82 30.56
C ASN A 52 -0.73 23.01 31.47
N TRP A 53 -0.38 22.87 32.75
CA TRP A 53 -0.63 23.88 33.77
C TRP A 53 0.55 24.81 33.95
N ASP A 54 1.78 24.29 33.83
CA ASP A 54 2.99 25.08 34.06
C ASP A 54 4.11 24.67 33.08
N SER A 55 4.85 25.66 32.61
CA SER A 55 5.99 25.53 31.71
C SER A 55 7.12 26.41 32.25
N ALA A 56 8.26 25.83 32.64
CA ALA A 56 9.33 26.59 33.28
C ALA A 56 9.93 27.70 32.40
N GLY A 57 9.87 27.55 31.08
CA GLY A 57 10.23 28.58 30.10
C GLY A 57 9.18 29.67 29.89
N GLY A 58 8.14 29.73 30.73
CA GLY A 58 6.97 30.59 30.57
C GLY A 58 6.25 30.30 29.27
N CYS A 59 6.00 31.33 28.45
CA CYS A 59 5.32 31.21 27.16
C CYS A 59 6.23 30.75 25.99
N THR A 60 7.48 30.38 26.25
CA THR A 60 8.38 29.85 25.21
C THR A 60 8.06 28.37 24.98
N PRO A 61 7.63 27.96 23.77
CA PRO A 61 7.22 26.59 23.54
C PRO A 61 8.44 25.66 23.45
N TYR A 62 8.36 24.55 24.19
CA TYR A 62 9.35 23.48 24.19
C TYR A 62 8.69 22.14 23.83
N PRO A 63 9.42 21.19 23.22
CA PRO A 63 8.88 19.88 22.90
C PRO A 63 8.49 19.07 24.13
N ALA A 64 7.38 18.36 24.00
CA ALA A 64 6.95 17.27 24.87
C ALA A 64 6.82 16.00 24.04
N TYR A 65 7.25 14.87 24.61
CA TYR A 65 7.31 13.59 23.93
C TYR A 65 6.49 12.54 24.67
N LEU A 66 5.74 11.75 23.91
CA LEU A 66 5.19 10.48 24.35
C LEU A 66 6.18 9.37 23.97
N ARG A 67 6.57 8.57 24.96
CA ARG A 67 7.40 7.38 24.76
C ARG A 67 6.62 6.14 25.15
N GLN A 68 6.81 5.07 24.39
CA GLN A 68 6.27 3.77 24.75
C GLN A 68 6.84 3.32 26.11
N VAL A 69 6.01 2.76 26.98
CA VAL A 69 6.49 2.01 28.14
C VAL A 69 6.54 0.53 27.77
N THR A 70 7.64 -0.15 28.08
CA THR A 70 7.88 -1.53 27.59
C THR A 70 7.77 -2.60 28.66
N ILE A 71 7.56 -2.21 29.92
CA ILE A 71 7.37 -3.13 31.05
C ILE A 71 6.21 -2.69 31.95
N PRO A 72 5.55 -3.61 32.66
CA PRO A 72 4.54 -3.27 33.65
C PRO A 72 5.09 -2.34 34.74
N TRP A 73 4.24 -1.46 35.26
CA TRP A 73 4.60 -0.54 36.32
C TRP A 73 3.42 -0.21 37.24
N TYR A 74 3.73 0.21 38.46
CA TYR A 74 2.74 0.62 39.44
C TYR A 74 3.19 1.92 40.12
N GLY A 75 2.38 2.97 40.00
CA GLY A 75 2.73 4.30 40.52
C GLY A 75 2.97 4.33 42.04
N GLY A 76 2.32 3.46 42.82
CA GLY A 76 2.47 3.50 44.28
C GLY A 76 3.83 3.05 44.82
N ASN A 77 4.66 2.35 44.02
CA ASN A 77 5.95 1.81 44.47
C ASN A 77 7.09 1.97 43.45
N MET A 78 6.86 2.71 42.36
CA MET A 78 7.87 2.87 41.33
C MET A 78 9.03 3.73 41.81
N THR A 79 10.26 3.28 41.56
CA THR A 79 11.51 3.98 41.88
C THR A 79 12.19 4.46 40.61
N TRP A 80 13.08 5.44 40.73
CA TRP A 80 13.93 5.88 39.62
C TRP A 80 14.79 4.74 39.06
N PRO A 81 15.00 4.63 37.74
CA PRO A 81 14.65 5.57 36.66
C PRO A 81 13.21 5.50 36.12
N GLY A 82 12.31 4.82 36.85
CA GLY A 82 10.96 4.51 36.40
C GLY A 82 10.92 3.26 35.51
N ALA A 83 9.77 3.00 34.90
CA ALA A 83 9.62 1.91 33.94
C ALA A 83 10.47 2.15 32.70
N THR A 84 10.97 1.07 32.09
CA THR A 84 11.77 1.10 30.87
C THR A 84 11.00 1.77 29.73
N LEU A 85 11.69 2.70 29.04
CA LEU A 85 11.12 3.46 27.94
C LEU A 85 11.59 2.90 26.59
N GLY A 86 10.63 2.75 25.67
CA GLY A 86 10.87 2.46 24.26
C GLY A 86 11.06 3.73 23.43
N PRO A 87 10.82 3.67 22.11
CA PRO A 87 10.96 4.82 21.22
C PRO A 87 9.96 5.94 21.56
N VAL A 88 10.24 7.15 21.04
CA VAL A 88 9.26 8.23 20.97
C VAL A 88 8.19 7.83 19.95
N VAL A 89 6.94 7.84 20.38
CA VAL A 89 5.77 7.49 19.56
C VAL A 89 4.91 8.68 19.20
N ALA A 90 5.14 9.85 19.82
CA ALA A 90 4.56 11.10 19.39
C ALA A 90 5.29 12.29 20.04
N GLU A 91 5.17 13.45 19.42
CA GLU A 91 5.72 14.70 19.94
C GLU A 91 4.80 15.88 19.65
N SER A 92 4.92 16.93 20.44
CA SER A 92 4.23 18.21 20.21
C SER A 92 5.00 19.32 20.91
N THR A 93 4.93 20.55 20.40
CA THR A 93 5.66 21.70 20.93
C THR A 93 4.66 22.79 21.32
N PHE A 94 4.60 23.10 22.60
CA PHE A 94 3.64 24.06 23.18
C PHE A 94 4.19 24.67 24.46
N ALA A 95 3.53 25.69 24.99
CA ALA A 95 3.79 26.24 26.32
C ALA A 95 2.52 26.84 26.90
N HIS A 96 2.18 26.39 28.10
CA HIS A 96 1.10 26.92 28.91
C HIS A 96 1.57 27.04 30.36
N ASP A 97 1.18 28.14 30.98
CA ASP A 97 1.54 28.54 32.34
C ASP A 97 0.34 29.27 32.98
N GLY A 98 -0.23 28.65 34.02
CA GLY A 98 -1.41 29.13 34.74
C GLY A 98 -1.22 30.47 35.43
N ASP A 99 0.02 30.88 35.70
CA ASP A 99 0.33 32.16 36.33
C ASP A 99 0.49 33.28 35.29
N LEU A 100 0.55 32.96 34.00
CA LEU A 100 0.76 33.92 32.92
C LEU A 100 -0.48 34.10 32.03
N SER A 101 -1.03 35.32 32.04
CA SER A 101 -2.16 35.68 31.17
C SER A 101 -1.86 35.59 29.66
N ALA A 102 -0.59 35.64 29.25
CA ALA A 102 -0.18 35.57 27.85
C ALA A 102 -0.25 34.14 27.26
N CYS A 103 -0.17 33.12 28.10
CA CYS A 103 -0.23 31.71 27.72
C CYS A 103 -0.84 30.89 28.86
N PRO A 104 -2.09 31.15 29.27
CA PRO A 104 -2.68 30.52 30.44
C PRO A 104 -2.70 29.00 30.29
N ALA A 105 -2.80 28.31 31.43
CA ALA A 105 -3.02 26.86 31.48
C ALA A 105 -4.12 26.42 30.50
N ALA A 106 -3.82 25.46 29.63
CA ALA A 106 -4.74 25.03 28.59
C ALA A 106 -4.53 23.57 28.19
N TRP A 107 -5.51 23.03 27.47
CA TRP A 107 -5.41 21.72 26.83
C TRP A 107 -4.37 21.76 25.70
N ALA A 108 -3.46 20.80 25.75
CA ALA A 108 -2.54 20.46 24.69
C ALA A 108 -2.84 19.05 24.16
N THR A 109 -2.51 18.83 22.90
CA THR A 109 -2.64 17.55 22.21
C THR A 109 -1.26 17.07 21.78
N ILE A 110 -0.98 15.79 22.01
CA ILE A 110 0.26 15.13 21.59
C ILE A 110 -0.09 13.87 20.79
N GLY A 111 0.39 13.82 19.53
CA GLY A 111 0.28 12.64 18.66
C GLY A 111 -0.89 12.60 17.68
N HIS A 112 -1.65 13.69 17.52
CA HIS A 112 -2.68 13.76 16.48
C HIS A 112 -2.06 13.52 15.09
N ASP A 113 -2.62 12.56 14.36
CA ASP A 113 -2.12 12.07 13.06
C ASP A 113 -0.70 11.46 13.09
N ASP A 114 -0.16 11.14 14.29
CA ASP A 114 1.12 10.44 14.42
C ASP A 114 0.91 8.94 14.28
N THR A 115 1.38 8.39 13.16
CA THR A 115 1.24 6.96 12.85
C THR A 115 1.92 6.07 13.89
N ARG A 116 2.99 6.52 14.56
CA ARG A 116 3.68 5.71 15.57
C ARG A 116 2.80 5.52 16.82
N LEU A 117 2.08 6.57 17.25
CA LEU A 117 1.14 6.47 18.36
C LEU A 117 -0.09 5.67 17.93
N ARG A 118 -0.66 5.94 16.75
CA ARG A 118 -1.76 5.17 16.18
C ARG A 118 -1.45 3.67 16.18
N ASP A 119 -0.30 3.26 15.65
CA ASP A 119 0.10 1.86 15.52
C ASP A 119 0.35 1.18 16.88
N LEU A 120 0.94 1.92 17.83
CA LEU A 120 1.11 1.43 19.20
C LEU A 120 -0.26 1.18 19.86
N VAL A 121 -1.18 2.12 19.76
CA VAL A 121 -2.53 1.99 20.34
C VAL A 121 -3.32 0.90 19.60
N ASN A 122 -3.15 0.75 18.29
CA ASN A 122 -3.70 -0.37 17.52
C ASN A 122 -3.16 -1.72 18.01
N THR A 123 -1.89 -1.78 18.43
CA THR A 123 -1.35 -3.00 19.02
C THR A 123 -2.07 -3.33 20.33
N TRP A 124 -2.39 -2.33 21.16
CA TRP A 124 -3.10 -2.54 22.43
C TRP A 124 -4.54 -3.03 22.25
N THR A 125 -5.20 -2.69 21.14
CA THR A 125 -6.54 -3.21 20.83
C THR A 125 -6.52 -4.69 20.45
N HIS A 126 -5.38 -5.21 19.98
CA HIS A 126 -5.22 -6.59 19.53
C HIS A 126 -4.48 -7.49 20.55
N ASP A 127 -3.64 -6.91 21.39
CA ASP A 127 -2.95 -7.58 22.49
C ASP A 127 -2.97 -6.73 23.76
N ALA A 128 -3.89 -7.06 24.67
CA ALA A 128 -4.01 -6.38 25.95
C ALA A 128 -2.75 -6.50 26.82
N ASN A 129 -1.90 -7.51 26.59
CA ASN A 129 -0.66 -7.71 27.34
C ASN A 129 0.49 -6.82 26.82
N ALA A 130 0.31 -6.15 25.69
CA ALA A 130 1.26 -5.18 25.14
C ALA A 130 1.01 -3.75 25.66
N ASN A 131 -0.09 -3.51 26.39
CA ASN A 131 -0.43 -2.18 26.89
C ASN A 131 0.17 -1.91 28.27
N PHE A 132 1.32 -1.25 28.29
CA PHE A 132 1.94 -0.71 29.51
C PHE A 132 1.80 0.81 29.62
N GLY A 133 1.01 1.45 28.75
CA GLY A 133 0.81 2.89 28.73
C GLY A 133 1.97 3.68 28.12
N LEU A 134 2.04 4.96 28.48
CA LEU A 134 2.96 5.95 27.89
C LEU A 134 3.74 6.68 28.97
N ALA A 135 4.96 7.09 28.63
CA ALA A 135 5.72 8.05 29.41
C ALA A 135 5.69 9.43 28.75
N LEU A 136 5.44 10.46 29.55
CA LEU A 136 5.64 11.86 29.21
C LEU A 136 7.07 12.26 29.53
N THR A 137 7.78 12.73 28.53
CA THR A 137 9.17 13.19 28.65
C THR A 137 9.34 14.56 28.00
N ALA A 138 10.35 15.30 28.44
CA ALA A 138 10.80 16.57 27.87
C ALA A 138 12.34 16.57 27.90
N SER A 139 12.98 17.72 27.63
CA SER A 139 14.44 17.80 27.76
C SER A 139 14.89 17.39 29.17
N GLU A 140 15.80 16.44 29.26
CA GLU A 140 16.40 15.99 30.52
C GLU A 140 17.69 16.78 30.86
N THR A 141 18.03 17.78 30.06
CA THR A 141 19.22 18.64 30.25
C THR A 141 18.90 20.13 30.28
N ASP A 142 17.76 20.55 29.71
CA ASP A 142 17.32 21.95 29.71
C ASP A 142 16.18 22.15 30.70
N GLY A 143 16.46 22.86 31.80
CA GLY A 143 15.47 23.18 32.82
C GLY A 143 14.32 24.06 32.33
N ALA A 144 14.51 24.84 31.27
CA ALA A 144 13.43 25.66 30.70
C ALA A 144 12.36 24.81 29.98
N ALA A 145 12.70 23.58 29.57
CA ALA A 145 11.78 22.66 28.93
C ALA A 145 10.91 21.86 29.90
N LEU A 146 11.08 22.04 31.23
CA LEU A 146 10.25 21.39 32.23
C LEU A 146 8.78 21.76 32.01
N LYS A 147 7.92 20.74 32.07
CA LYS A 147 6.46 20.87 31.99
C LYS A 147 5.80 20.19 33.17
N ALA A 148 4.76 20.82 33.69
CA ALA A 148 3.81 20.22 34.62
C ALA A 148 2.41 20.17 34.00
N TYR A 149 1.75 19.05 34.24
CA TYR A 149 0.44 18.74 33.70
C TYR A 149 -0.52 18.38 34.83
N TYR A 150 -1.80 18.70 34.67
CA TYR A 150 -2.80 18.23 35.62
C TYR A 150 -2.90 16.71 35.62
N SER A 151 -2.95 16.13 36.82
CA SER A 151 -3.14 14.70 37.00
C SER A 151 -3.94 14.30 38.22
N ASN A 152 -4.43 15.28 39.00
CA ASN A 152 -5.17 15.00 40.22
C ASN A 152 -6.34 14.06 39.94
N ASP A 153 -6.29 12.88 40.54
CA ASP A 153 -7.37 11.92 40.52
C ASP A 153 -8.28 12.29 41.69
N CYS A 154 -9.37 13.03 41.45
CA CYS A 154 -10.41 13.00 42.47
C CYS A 154 -10.98 11.58 42.45
N TRP A 155 -11.04 10.92 43.60
CA TRP A 155 -11.75 9.63 43.76
C TRP A 155 -13.28 9.78 43.63
N CYS A 156 -13.74 10.90 43.07
CA CYS A 156 -15.13 11.32 43.00
C CYS A 156 -15.74 10.91 41.65
N ASN A 157 -16.77 10.06 41.70
CA ASN A 157 -17.58 9.71 40.52
C ASN A 157 -19.04 10.14 40.76
N PRO A 158 -19.59 11.08 39.95
CA PRO A 158 -18.90 11.81 38.89
C PRO A 158 -17.89 12.82 39.46
N ALA A 159 -16.90 13.19 38.65
CA ALA A 159 -16.07 14.35 38.93
C ALA A 159 -16.98 15.59 38.95
N ASP A 160 -17.08 16.24 40.12
CA ASP A 160 -17.84 17.47 40.32
C ASP A 160 -16.91 18.51 40.97
N PRO A 161 -16.66 19.67 40.33
CA PRO A 161 -17.26 20.14 39.07
C PRO A 161 -16.73 19.45 37.79
N PRO A 162 -17.42 19.64 36.63
CA PRO A 162 -17.14 19.02 35.31
C PRO A 162 -15.76 19.28 34.67
N SER A 163 -14.80 19.82 35.42
CA SER A 163 -13.41 20.06 35.03
C SER A 163 -12.55 18.80 35.17
N ASP A 164 -12.95 17.67 34.56
CA ASP A 164 -12.07 16.49 34.51
C ASP A 164 -10.88 16.76 33.58
N LEU A 165 -9.80 17.30 34.19
CA LEU A 165 -8.56 17.68 33.55
C LEU A 165 -7.54 16.53 33.49
N ARG A 166 -7.94 15.30 33.86
CA ARG A 166 -7.04 14.15 33.79
C ARG A 166 -6.61 13.91 32.33
N PRO A 167 -5.39 13.41 32.10
CA PRO A 167 -4.94 13.05 30.76
C PRO A 167 -5.87 11.99 30.15
N LYS A 168 -6.25 12.19 28.89
CA LYS A 168 -7.13 11.30 28.14
C LYS A 168 -6.42 10.84 26.89
N LEU A 169 -6.54 9.55 26.58
CA LEU A 169 -6.22 9.02 25.26
C LEU A 169 -7.51 9.02 24.45
N GLU A 170 -7.60 9.92 23.48
CA GLU A 170 -8.72 9.98 22.54
C GLU A 170 -8.33 9.17 21.31
N ILE A 171 -9.25 8.36 20.81
CA ILE A 171 -9.01 7.37 19.76
C ILE A 171 -10.14 7.47 18.73
N GLU A 172 -9.77 7.61 17.47
CA GLU A 172 -10.65 7.39 16.34
C GLU A 172 -10.40 5.97 15.82
N TRP A 173 -11.46 5.20 15.64
CA TRP A 173 -11.35 3.78 15.33
C TRP A 173 -12.50 3.30 14.45
N SER A 174 -12.27 2.14 13.82
CA SER A 174 -13.23 1.46 12.97
C SER A 174 -13.39 -0.01 13.38
N PRO A 175 -14.61 -0.57 13.36
CA PRO A 175 -14.82 -2.01 13.53
C PRO A 175 -14.36 -2.81 12.30
N TYR A 176 -14.21 -2.13 11.15
CA TYR A 176 -13.65 -2.70 9.94
C TYR A 176 -12.12 -2.71 10.03
N GLY A 177 -11.50 -3.54 9.19
CA GLY A 177 -10.05 -3.65 9.13
C GLY A 177 -9.62 -4.69 8.13
N ALA A 178 -8.78 -4.30 7.18
CA ALA A 178 -8.25 -5.21 6.19
C ALA A 178 -6.77 -4.90 5.95
N GLU A 179 -5.99 -5.96 5.79
CA GLU A 179 -4.65 -5.90 5.23
C GLU A 179 -4.67 -6.61 3.87
N TYR A 180 -3.91 -6.07 2.92
CA TYR A 180 -3.90 -6.55 1.55
C TYR A 180 -2.46 -6.84 1.13
N SER A 181 -2.27 -7.90 0.37
CA SER A 181 -0.98 -8.24 -0.19
C SER A 181 -1.14 -9.05 -1.46
N TYR A 182 -0.01 -9.35 -2.11
CA TYR A 182 0.04 -10.36 -3.14
C TYR A 182 0.63 -11.65 -2.54
N PRO A 183 0.10 -12.84 -2.86
CA PRO A 183 0.62 -14.10 -2.33
C PRO A 183 2.13 -14.29 -2.51
N ASN A 184 2.69 -13.73 -3.59
CA ASN A 184 4.13 -13.80 -3.92
C ASN A 184 4.85 -12.45 -3.79
N GLY A 185 4.25 -11.46 -3.11
CA GLY A 185 4.81 -10.11 -2.92
C GLY A 185 4.74 -9.17 -4.12
N VAL A 186 4.33 -9.66 -5.31
CA VAL A 186 4.13 -8.86 -6.52
C VAL A 186 2.80 -9.20 -7.21
N PRO A 187 2.18 -8.26 -7.95
CA PRO A 187 0.97 -8.56 -8.71
C PRO A 187 1.22 -9.68 -9.74
N GLN A 188 0.29 -10.62 -9.84
CA GLN A 188 0.36 -11.73 -10.78
C GLN A 188 -0.97 -11.86 -11.52
N TRP A 189 -0.93 -11.61 -12.82
CA TRP A 189 -2.07 -11.82 -13.71
C TRP A 189 -2.36 -13.31 -13.86
N VAL A 190 -3.58 -13.70 -13.51
CA VAL A 190 -4.13 -15.00 -13.90
C VAL A 190 -4.60 -14.92 -15.36
N THR A 191 -5.35 -13.86 -15.70
CA THR A 191 -5.72 -13.52 -17.07
C THR A 191 -5.32 -12.06 -17.33
N PRO A 192 -4.44 -11.76 -18.31
CA PRO A 192 -4.13 -10.39 -18.66
C PRO A 192 -5.37 -9.64 -19.18
N MET A 193 -5.52 -8.38 -18.80
CA MET A 193 -6.59 -7.55 -19.37
C MET A 193 -6.25 -7.05 -20.77
N THR A 194 -7.29 -6.72 -21.53
CA THR A 194 -7.19 -5.94 -22.77
C THR A 194 -8.14 -4.74 -22.69
N PRO A 195 -8.09 -3.78 -23.64
CA PRO A 195 -9.02 -2.67 -23.64
C PRO A 195 -10.51 -3.05 -23.68
N THR A 196 -10.84 -4.28 -24.06
CA THR A 196 -12.22 -4.75 -24.24
C THR A 196 -12.55 -6.00 -23.44
N THR A 197 -11.58 -6.59 -22.72
CA THR A 197 -11.79 -7.81 -21.93
C THR A 197 -11.20 -7.66 -20.54
N SER A 198 -11.95 -8.07 -19.52
CA SER A 198 -11.52 -8.02 -18.12
C SER A 198 -10.24 -8.84 -17.92
N GLY A 199 -9.38 -8.36 -17.03
CA GLY A 199 -8.27 -9.15 -16.50
C GLY A 199 -8.63 -9.74 -15.14
N THR A 200 -7.83 -10.69 -14.67
CA THR A 200 -7.93 -11.22 -13.31
C THR A 200 -6.56 -11.30 -12.65
N THR A 201 -6.51 -10.96 -11.36
CA THR A 201 -5.30 -11.02 -10.52
C THR A 201 -5.65 -11.58 -9.15
N THR A 202 -4.69 -12.20 -8.49
CA THR A 202 -4.89 -12.71 -7.12
C THR A 202 -4.50 -11.65 -6.09
N ILE A 203 -5.41 -11.36 -5.16
CA ILE A 203 -5.20 -10.49 -4.01
C ILE A 203 -5.39 -11.32 -2.75
N GLN A 204 -4.40 -11.29 -1.86
CA GLN A 204 -4.56 -11.82 -0.52
C GLN A 204 -5.16 -10.73 0.36
N VAL A 205 -6.24 -11.04 1.06
CA VAL A 205 -6.91 -10.15 2.00
C VAL A 205 -6.95 -10.81 3.36
N LYS A 206 -6.57 -10.07 4.41
CA LYS A 206 -6.63 -10.50 5.80
C LYS A 206 -7.62 -9.63 6.56
N ASN A 207 -8.50 -10.25 7.33
CA ASN A 207 -9.41 -9.54 8.22
C ASN A 207 -8.68 -9.10 9.49
N THR A 208 -8.47 -7.80 9.66
CA THR A 208 -7.93 -7.22 10.90
C THR A 208 -9.01 -6.54 11.73
N GLY A 209 -10.27 -6.59 11.32
CA GLY A 209 -11.41 -5.99 12.03
C GLY A 209 -11.97 -6.88 13.14
N GLN A 210 -13.01 -6.37 13.80
CA GLN A 210 -13.65 -7.04 14.95
C GLN A 210 -14.56 -8.19 14.53
N ASN A 211 -15.20 -8.06 13.38
CA ASN A 211 -16.29 -8.95 12.96
C ASN A 211 -15.83 -9.92 11.88
N PRO A 212 -16.32 -11.17 11.89
CA PRO A 212 -16.13 -12.07 10.76
C PRO A 212 -16.80 -11.52 9.51
N TRP A 213 -16.21 -11.75 8.34
CA TRP A 213 -16.84 -11.49 7.05
C TRP A 213 -17.47 -12.79 6.55
N PRO A 214 -18.81 -12.97 6.60
CA PRO A 214 -19.41 -14.23 6.22
C PRO A 214 -19.30 -14.50 4.71
N ALA A 215 -19.22 -15.77 4.33
CA ALA A 215 -19.21 -16.20 2.92
C ALA A 215 -20.40 -15.63 2.15
N ASN A 216 -20.16 -15.11 0.94
CA ASN A 216 -21.17 -14.56 0.02
C ASN A 216 -22.06 -13.46 0.63
N SER A 217 -21.60 -12.78 1.68
CA SER A 217 -22.29 -11.65 2.32
C SER A 217 -22.08 -10.34 1.56
N ASN A 218 -22.44 -9.21 2.18
CA ASN A 218 -22.19 -7.88 1.64
C ASN A 218 -20.71 -7.45 1.73
N TYR A 219 -19.85 -8.21 2.42
CA TYR A 219 -18.42 -7.96 2.38
C TYR A 219 -17.85 -8.41 1.03
N LYS A 220 -17.30 -7.47 0.28
CA LYS A 220 -16.71 -7.69 -1.06
C LYS A 220 -15.32 -7.07 -1.12
N LEU A 221 -14.43 -7.68 -1.90
CA LEU A 221 -13.25 -6.99 -2.42
C LEU A 221 -13.66 -6.29 -3.73
N SER A 222 -13.35 -5.01 -3.86
CA SER A 222 -13.50 -4.25 -5.09
C SER A 222 -12.33 -3.26 -5.21
N TYR A 223 -12.43 -2.26 -6.08
CA TYR A 223 -11.39 -1.28 -6.28
C TYR A 223 -11.91 0.05 -6.81
N HIS A 224 -11.09 1.07 -6.62
CA HIS A 224 -11.19 2.36 -7.30
C HIS A 224 -10.12 2.44 -8.40
N VAL A 225 -10.45 3.09 -9.51
CA VAL A 225 -9.50 3.37 -10.60
C VAL A 225 -9.13 4.84 -10.54
N TYR A 226 -7.83 5.13 -10.55
CA TYR A 226 -7.29 6.47 -10.66
C TYR A 226 -6.48 6.61 -11.94
N GLN A 227 -6.52 7.80 -12.53
CA GLN A 227 -5.68 8.17 -13.66
C GLN A 227 -5.07 9.54 -13.38
N ASN A 228 -3.74 9.64 -13.44
CA ASN A 228 -3.00 10.88 -13.13
C ASN A 228 -3.35 11.46 -11.73
N GLY A 229 -3.59 10.59 -10.75
CA GLY A 229 -3.98 10.97 -9.39
C GLY A 229 -5.43 11.42 -9.22
N VAL A 230 -6.24 11.43 -10.28
CA VAL A 230 -7.67 11.77 -10.25
C VAL A 230 -8.49 10.49 -10.28
N LEU A 231 -9.56 10.45 -9.48
CA LEU A 231 -10.53 9.34 -9.50
C LEU A 231 -11.15 9.24 -10.90
N TYR A 232 -10.89 8.12 -11.57
CA TYR A 232 -11.40 7.78 -12.90
C TYR A 232 -12.70 6.98 -12.79
N ASP A 233 -12.70 5.96 -11.92
CA ASP A 233 -13.87 5.15 -11.63
C ASP A 233 -13.91 4.82 -10.14
N GLN A 234 -15.08 5.00 -9.53
CA GLN A 234 -15.30 4.77 -8.11
C GLN A 234 -15.74 3.32 -7.83
N GLU A 235 -16.29 2.59 -8.79
CA GLU A 235 -16.91 1.29 -8.49
C GLU A 235 -16.45 0.23 -9.49
N GLY A 236 -15.35 -0.44 -9.14
CA GLY A 236 -14.86 -1.60 -9.88
C GLY A 236 -15.70 -2.87 -9.65
N ALA A 237 -15.37 -3.91 -10.41
CA ALA A 237 -15.95 -5.24 -10.27
C ALA A 237 -15.85 -5.77 -8.82
N GLU A 238 -16.98 -6.24 -8.29
CA GLU A 238 -17.04 -6.85 -6.97
C GLU A 238 -16.64 -8.32 -7.00
N THR A 239 -15.79 -8.70 -6.05
CA THR A 239 -15.36 -10.09 -5.82
C THR A 239 -15.97 -10.60 -4.51
N ASN A 240 -16.75 -11.66 -4.61
CA ASN A 240 -17.38 -12.33 -3.46
C ASN A 240 -16.35 -13.10 -2.63
N LEU A 241 -16.53 -13.12 -1.30
CA LEU A 241 -15.81 -14.02 -0.40
C LEU A 241 -16.43 -15.42 -0.47
N PRO A 242 -15.74 -16.45 -0.99
CA PRO A 242 -16.32 -17.79 -1.12
C PRO A 242 -16.46 -18.52 0.22
N THR A 243 -15.70 -18.12 1.22
CA THR A 243 -15.71 -18.66 2.59
C THR A 243 -15.70 -17.52 3.61
N THR A 244 -16.12 -17.82 4.84
CA THR A 244 -16.08 -16.84 5.93
C THR A 244 -14.64 -16.53 6.32
N VAL A 245 -14.32 -15.24 6.44
CA VAL A 245 -13.00 -14.76 6.89
C VAL A 245 -13.15 -14.21 8.31
N ASN A 246 -12.75 -15.00 9.30
CA ASN A 246 -12.75 -14.59 10.70
C ASN A 246 -11.66 -13.54 10.97
N PRO A 247 -11.77 -12.73 12.05
CA PRO A 247 -10.68 -11.87 12.50
C PRO A 247 -9.35 -12.63 12.61
N GLY A 248 -8.29 -12.04 12.08
CA GLY A 248 -6.95 -12.62 11.98
C GLY A 248 -6.73 -13.60 10.82
N ALA A 249 -7.78 -14.05 10.13
CA ALA A 249 -7.67 -14.98 9.01
C ALA A 249 -7.44 -14.26 7.68
N SER A 250 -6.79 -14.96 6.74
CA SER A 250 -6.55 -14.49 5.37
C SER A 250 -7.26 -15.36 4.34
N ILE A 251 -7.52 -14.78 3.18
CA ILE A 251 -8.05 -15.46 2.00
C ILE A 251 -7.40 -14.91 0.73
N ASP A 252 -7.10 -15.79 -0.23
CA ASP A 252 -6.68 -15.39 -1.57
C ASP A 252 -7.92 -15.31 -2.48
N LEU A 253 -8.12 -14.16 -3.11
CA LEU A 253 -9.25 -13.89 -3.99
C LEU A 253 -8.72 -13.65 -5.41
N VAL A 254 -9.27 -14.36 -6.39
CA VAL A 254 -9.07 -14.06 -7.80
C VAL A 254 -10.06 -12.95 -8.17
N ALA A 255 -9.57 -11.71 -8.16
CA ALA A 255 -10.38 -10.53 -8.42
C ALA A 255 -10.32 -10.15 -9.90
N ALA A 256 -11.47 -9.80 -10.47
CA ALA A 256 -11.56 -9.25 -11.82
C ALA A 256 -11.27 -7.76 -11.81
N ILE A 257 -10.67 -7.27 -12.89
CA ILE A 257 -10.58 -5.85 -13.21
C ILE A 257 -11.30 -5.66 -14.55
N ASP A 258 -12.31 -4.79 -14.56
CA ASP A 258 -13.07 -4.42 -15.73
C ASP A 258 -12.19 -3.89 -16.86
N PRO A 259 -12.60 -4.02 -18.13
CA PRO A 259 -11.85 -3.50 -19.26
C PRO A 259 -11.67 -1.98 -19.13
N LEU A 260 -10.44 -1.52 -19.31
CA LEU A 260 -10.10 -0.09 -19.33
C LEU A 260 -9.47 0.28 -20.67
N PRO A 261 -9.75 1.46 -21.24
CA PRO A 261 -9.07 1.92 -22.45
C PRO A 261 -7.55 1.88 -22.30
N ALA A 262 -6.84 1.75 -23.42
CA ALA A 262 -5.37 1.78 -23.40
C ALA A 262 -4.85 3.06 -22.71
N GLY A 263 -3.90 2.88 -21.79
CA GLY A 263 -3.41 3.96 -20.93
C GLY A 263 -2.78 3.46 -19.64
N SER A 264 -2.35 4.40 -18.80
CA SER A 264 -1.81 4.13 -17.47
C SER A 264 -2.82 4.54 -16.40
N TYR A 265 -2.97 3.68 -15.39
CA TYR A 265 -3.91 3.81 -14.30
C TYR A 265 -3.27 3.34 -12.99
N GLU A 266 -3.92 3.64 -11.88
CA GLU A 266 -3.65 3.11 -10.56
C GLU A 266 -4.94 2.44 -10.05
N ILE A 267 -4.87 1.15 -9.75
CA ILE A 267 -5.95 0.40 -9.12
C ILE A 267 -5.74 0.42 -7.62
N ARG A 268 -6.74 0.86 -6.86
CA ARG A 268 -6.73 0.83 -5.39
C ARG A 268 -7.72 -0.20 -4.91
N TRP A 269 -7.22 -1.37 -4.54
CA TRP A 269 -7.99 -2.46 -3.99
C TRP A 269 -8.48 -2.13 -2.59
N ASP A 270 -9.78 -2.26 -2.37
CA ASP A 270 -10.41 -1.95 -1.10
C ASP A 270 -11.57 -2.91 -0.82
N MET A 271 -11.70 -3.30 0.44
CA MET A 271 -12.84 -4.03 0.97
C MET A 271 -13.98 -3.04 1.16
N LYS A 272 -15.19 -3.52 0.93
CA LYS A 272 -16.42 -2.78 1.20
C LYS A 272 -17.42 -3.68 1.90
N GLU A 273 -18.27 -3.06 2.70
CA GLU A 273 -19.57 -3.62 3.02
C GLU A 273 -20.58 -2.96 2.07
N ALA A 274 -21.03 -3.72 1.08
CA ALA A 274 -21.90 -3.25 0.02
C ALA A 274 -23.18 -2.61 0.58
N GLY A 275 -23.47 -1.39 0.14
CA GLY A 275 -24.59 -0.58 0.63
C GLY A 275 -24.34 0.16 1.95
N VAL A 276 -23.16 0.00 2.57
CA VAL A 276 -22.82 0.63 3.85
C VAL A 276 -21.61 1.56 3.71
N SER A 277 -20.41 1.01 3.52
CA SER A 277 -19.17 1.80 3.42
C SER A 277 -18.05 1.03 2.74
N TRP A 278 -17.18 1.78 2.07
CA TRP A 278 -15.82 1.36 1.78
C TRP A 278 -14.97 1.39 3.04
N PHE A 279 -14.01 0.48 3.18
CA PHE A 279 -13.15 0.44 4.35
C PHE A 279 -12.18 1.62 4.35
N SER A 280 -11.70 2.06 3.18
CA SER A 280 -10.93 3.30 3.04
C SER A 280 -11.69 4.55 3.47
N GLY A 281 -13.02 4.58 3.28
CA GLY A 281 -13.89 5.62 3.82
C GLY A 281 -13.95 5.66 5.35
N GLN A 282 -13.53 4.57 6.01
CA GLN A 282 -13.42 4.44 7.47
C GLN A 282 -11.96 4.55 7.95
N GLY A 283 -11.04 5.01 7.09
CA GLY A 283 -9.63 5.21 7.42
C GLY A 283 -8.78 3.94 7.42
N ILE A 284 -9.27 2.84 6.84
CA ILE A 284 -8.49 1.61 6.65
C ILE A 284 -7.68 1.73 5.36
N ASP A 285 -6.40 1.36 5.40
CA ASP A 285 -5.52 1.44 4.23
C ASP A 285 -5.99 0.51 3.10
N TYR A 286 -5.69 0.88 1.84
CA TYR A 286 -5.98 0.11 0.63
C TYR A 286 -4.68 -0.38 -0.02
N LEU A 287 -4.77 -1.33 -0.97
CA LEU A 287 -3.61 -1.76 -1.78
C LEU A 287 -3.59 -1.07 -3.15
N SER A 288 -2.54 -0.28 -3.40
CA SER A 288 -2.31 0.39 -4.68
C SER A 288 -1.52 -0.50 -5.65
N MET A 289 -1.96 -0.56 -6.90
CA MET A 289 -1.35 -1.31 -8.00
C MET A 289 -1.25 -0.44 -9.25
N PRO A 290 -0.05 -0.10 -9.75
CA PRO A 290 0.09 0.55 -11.04
C PRO A 290 -0.34 -0.42 -12.15
N LEU A 291 -1.12 0.09 -13.10
CA LEU A 291 -1.67 -0.67 -14.21
C LEU A 291 -1.37 0.04 -15.52
N THR A 292 -0.83 -0.69 -16.50
CA THR A 292 -0.71 -0.19 -17.88
C THR A 292 -1.48 -1.10 -18.81
N VAL A 293 -2.49 -0.54 -19.48
CA VAL A 293 -3.28 -1.24 -20.49
C VAL A 293 -2.73 -0.89 -21.86
N SER A 294 -2.25 -1.89 -22.58
CA SER A 294 -1.74 -1.71 -23.94
C SER A 294 -2.85 -1.89 -24.97
N SER A 295 -2.88 -1.04 -26.00
CA SER A 295 -3.68 -1.32 -27.19
C SER A 295 -2.98 -2.37 -28.05
N THR A 296 -3.54 -3.56 -28.18
CA THR A 296 -3.18 -4.47 -29.28
C THR A 296 -3.89 -3.99 -30.55
N ALA A 297 -3.28 -3.05 -31.27
CA ALA A 297 -3.81 -2.59 -32.56
C ALA A 297 -3.86 -3.77 -33.54
N PRO A 298 -5.05 -4.19 -34.03
CA PRO A 298 -5.12 -5.26 -35.02
C PRO A 298 -4.35 -4.89 -36.29
N ILE A 299 -3.62 -5.87 -36.82
CA ILE A 299 -2.78 -5.77 -38.02
C ILE A 299 -3.45 -6.55 -39.14
N VAL A 300 -3.44 -6.00 -40.35
CA VAL A 300 -3.78 -6.72 -41.58
C VAL A 300 -2.54 -6.82 -42.46
N PHE A 301 -2.34 -7.98 -43.06
CA PHE A 301 -1.31 -8.24 -44.05
C PHE A 301 -1.93 -8.49 -45.41
N GLN A 302 -1.27 -8.00 -46.45
CA GLN A 302 -1.67 -8.22 -47.83
C GLN A 302 -0.47 -8.70 -48.64
N LEU A 303 -0.69 -9.71 -49.46
CA LEU A 303 0.27 -10.25 -50.41
C LEU A 303 -0.35 -10.18 -51.80
N CYS A 304 0.36 -9.59 -52.76
CA CYS A 304 -0.11 -9.44 -54.14
C CYS A 304 0.98 -9.83 -55.15
N THR A 305 0.58 -10.02 -56.39
CA THR A 305 1.51 -10.28 -57.52
C THR A 305 1.99 -8.99 -58.19
N GLY A 306 1.24 -7.88 -58.07
CA GLY A 306 1.64 -6.57 -58.57
C GLY A 306 2.67 -5.87 -57.68
N ALA A 307 3.57 -5.11 -58.30
CA ALA A 307 4.70 -4.44 -57.63
C ALA A 307 4.30 -3.34 -56.63
N ASP A 308 3.07 -2.83 -56.73
CA ASP A 308 2.48 -1.88 -55.80
C ASP A 308 1.93 -2.54 -54.52
N ALA A 309 2.02 -3.87 -54.41
CA ALA A 309 1.38 -4.68 -53.36
C ALA A 309 -0.14 -4.44 -53.24
N ALA A 310 -0.79 -3.96 -54.31
CA ALA A 310 -2.21 -3.61 -54.32
C ALA A 310 -2.95 -4.13 -55.57
N SER A 311 -2.21 -4.51 -56.61
CA SER A 311 -2.73 -4.96 -57.90
C SER A 311 -2.38 -6.42 -58.21
N GLY A 312 -3.07 -7.00 -59.19
CA GLY A 312 -2.94 -8.41 -59.56
C GLY A 312 -3.76 -9.33 -58.65
N THR A 313 -3.36 -10.61 -58.56
CA THR A 313 -3.95 -11.55 -57.60
C THR A 313 -3.43 -11.25 -56.21
N CYS A 314 -4.34 -11.07 -55.25
CA CYS A 314 -4.03 -10.70 -53.87
C CYS A 314 -4.67 -11.64 -52.85
N TRP A 315 -4.00 -11.79 -51.71
CA TRP A 315 -4.48 -12.47 -50.51
C TRP A 315 -4.35 -11.52 -49.33
N THR A 316 -5.33 -11.56 -48.43
CA THR A 316 -5.33 -10.76 -47.21
C THR A 316 -5.52 -11.66 -46.00
N SER A 317 -4.88 -11.29 -44.90
CA SER A 317 -5.11 -11.97 -43.61
C SER A 317 -6.44 -11.61 -42.96
N GLY A 318 -7.06 -10.49 -43.38
CA GLY A 318 -8.00 -9.77 -42.51
C GLY A 318 -7.29 -9.16 -41.31
N PHE A 319 -7.99 -8.31 -40.56
CA PHE A 319 -7.46 -7.75 -39.31
C PHE A 319 -7.36 -8.84 -38.25
N GLN A 320 -6.18 -8.98 -37.64
CA GLN A 320 -5.89 -9.97 -36.60
C GLN A 320 -4.97 -9.38 -35.53
N ALA A 321 -4.96 -9.98 -34.34
CA ALA A 321 -4.09 -9.54 -33.24
C ALA A 321 -2.63 -10.02 -33.37
N GLY A 322 -2.38 -11.03 -34.21
CA GLY A 322 -1.05 -11.61 -34.40
C GLY A 322 -0.15 -10.75 -35.28
N SER A 323 1.14 -10.66 -34.92
CA SER A 323 2.18 -9.99 -35.71
C SER A 323 2.72 -10.84 -36.87
N THR A 324 2.15 -12.03 -37.08
CA THR A 324 2.56 -12.97 -38.12
C THR A 324 1.33 -13.50 -38.87
N TRP A 325 1.49 -13.74 -40.16
CA TRP A 325 0.46 -14.35 -40.99
C TRP A 325 1.06 -15.40 -41.92
N GLN A 326 0.37 -16.54 -42.02
CA GLN A 326 0.67 -17.56 -43.02
C GLN A 326 -0.30 -17.38 -44.19
N PRO A 327 0.21 -17.11 -45.41
CA PRO A 327 -0.63 -17.08 -46.60
C PRO A 327 -1.34 -18.43 -46.81
N PRO A 328 -2.54 -18.44 -47.42
CA PRO A 328 -3.27 -19.68 -47.68
C PRO A 328 -2.45 -20.71 -48.48
N THR A 329 -2.72 -21.99 -48.25
CA THR A 329 -2.11 -23.08 -49.02
C THR A 329 -2.33 -22.86 -50.53
N GLY A 330 -1.23 -22.89 -51.30
CA GLY A 330 -1.27 -22.65 -52.75
C GLY A 330 -1.20 -21.17 -53.17
N ALA A 331 -1.13 -20.21 -52.24
CA ALA A 331 -0.96 -18.79 -52.58
C ALA A 331 0.40 -18.49 -53.24
N LEU A 332 1.44 -19.26 -52.87
CA LEU A 332 2.82 -19.05 -53.30
C LEU A 332 3.28 -20.12 -54.29
N THR A 333 3.87 -19.68 -55.40
CA THR A 333 4.56 -20.53 -56.38
C THR A 333 6.06 -20.27 -56.34
N TRP A 334 6.86 -21.33 -56.43
CA TRP A 334 8.32 -21.23 -56.43
C TRP A 334 8.85 -20.37 -57.57
N GLY A 335 9.82 -19.51 -57.26
CA GLY A 335 10.48 -18.66 -58.25
C GLY A 335 9.70 -17.42 -58.71
N THR A 336 8.44 -17.27 -58.31
CA THR A 336 7.60 -16.08 -58.58
C THR A 336 7.85 -14.99 -57.53
N ILE A 337 7.90 -13.72 -57.95
CA ILE A 337 8.00 -12.58 -57.02
C ILE A 337 6.59 -12.17 -56.59
N TYR A 338 6.41 -11.98 -55.29
CA TYR A 338 5.22 -11.44 -54.66
C TYR A 338 5.58 -10.19 -53.87
N TYR A 339 4.61 -9.33 -53.62
CA TYR A 339 4.80 -8.08 -52.89
C TYR A 339 3.89 -8.07 -51.67
N TRP A 340 4.49 -7.86 -50.51
CA TRP A 340 3.85 -7.90 -49.21
C TRP A 340 3.78 -6.51 -48.59
N ARG A 341 2.70 -6.24 -47.88
CA ARG A 341 2.53 -5.02 -47.08
C ARG A 341 1.68 -5.30 -45.84
N GLY A 342 1.85 -4.46 -44.81
CA GLY A 342 1.05 -4.49 -43.59
C GLY A 342 0.37 -3.14 -43.33
N GLN A 343 -0.68 -3.17 -42.53
CA GLN A 343 -1.37 -1.98 -42.03
C GLN A 343 -1.92 -2.27 -40.64
N VAL A 344 -1.82 -1.30 -39.74
CA VAL A 344 -2.41 -1.38 -38.39
C VAL A 344 -3.65 -0.50 -38.30
N SER A 345 -4.61 -0.91 -37.47
CA SER A 345 -5.85 -0.19 -37.18
C SER A 345 -6.04 -0.05 -35.68
N ASP A 346 -6.58 1.07 -35.23
CA ASP A 346 -7.08 1.24 -33.85
C ASP A 346 -8.59 0.95 -33.72
N GLY A 347 -9.24 0.52 -34.82
CA GLY A 347 -10.67 0.27 -34.91
C GLY A 347 -11.49 1.45 -35.46
N ALA A 348 -10.93 2.67 -35.46
CA ALA A 348 -11.55 3.87 -36.03
C ALA A 348 -10.76 4.42 -37.23
N ILE A 349 -9.44 4.39 -37.15
CA ILE A 349 -8.49 4.93 -38.13
C ILE A 349 -7.48 3.83 -38.47
N GLN A 350 -7.24 3.67 -39.76
CA GLN A 350 -6.19 2.79 -40.27
C GLN A 350 -4.97 3.62 -40.63
N SER A 351 -3.79 3.14 -40.24
CA SER A 351 -2.51 3.71 -40.68
C SER A 351 -2.36 3.66 -42.20
N ALA A 352 -1.38 4.37 -42.76
CA ALA A 352 -0.96 4.12 -44.13
C ALA A 352 -0.38 2.71 -44.25
N TRP A 353 -0.58 2.06 -45.41
CA TRP A 353 0.09 0.80 -45.70
C TRP A 353 1.61 0.99 -45.69
N THR A 354 2.34 -0.01 -45.18
CA THR A 354 3.79 -0.05 -45.33
C THR A 354 4.19 -0.09 -46.81
N GLY A 355 5.42 0.34 -47.12
CA GLY A 355 5.97 0.17 -48.46
C GLY A 355 5.99 -1.31 -48.89
N PRO A 356 5.82 -1.61 -50.20
CA PRO A 356 5.88 -2.98 -50.71
C PRO A 356 7.21 -3.66 -50.42
N ILE A 357 7.16 -4.88 -49.88
CA ILE A 357 8.33 -5.75 -49.68
C ILE A 357 8.26 -6.89 -50.69
N ALA A 358 9.27 -7.02 -51.55
CA ALA A 358 9.35 -8.10 -52.52
C ALA A 358 9.82 -9.41 -51.85
N LEU A 359 9.09 -10.49 -52.09
CA LEU A 359 9.36 -11.83 -51.59
C LEU A 359 9.42 -12.80 -52.77
N ARG A 360 10.43 -13.66 -52.81
CA ARG A 360 10.53 -14.73 -53.81
C ARG A 360 10.66 -16.07 -53.09
N PRO A 361 9.61 -16.90 -53.06
CA PRO A 361 9.70 -18.23 -52.51
C PRO A 361 10.79 -19.00 -53.24
N ALA A 362 11.75 -19.53 -52.50
CA ALA A 362 12.80 -20.41 -53.01
C ALA A 362 12.77 -21.74 -52.24
N LEU A 363 12.98 -22.84 -52.95
CA LEU A 363 13.16 -24.14 -52.32
C LEU A 363 14.32 -24.05 -51.35
N ALA A 364 14.11 -24.49 -50.11
CA ALA A 364 15.20 -24.66 -49.16
C ALA A 364 16.17 -25.68 -49.75
N GLN A 365 17.32 -25.22 -50.25
CA GLN A 365 18.38 -26.12 -50.63
C GLN A 365 18.91 -26.77 -49.35
N PRO A 366 18.96 -28.10 -49.26
CA PRO A 366 19.64 -28.73 -48.14
C PRO A 366 21.09 -28.21 -48.11
N PRO A 367 21.68 -27.98 -46.93
CA PRO A 367 23.09 -27.66 -46.84
C PRO A 367 23.86 -28.74 -47.62
N VAL A 368 24.61 -28.31 -48.62
CA VAL A 368 25.45 -29.21 -49.42
C VAL A 368 26.44 -29.85 -48.45
N GLN A 369 26.17 -31.07 -48.00
CA GLN A 369 27.17 -31.87 -47.31
C GLN A 369 28.27 -32.15 -48.33
N SER A 370 29.41 -31.50 -48.15
CA SER A 370 30.58 -31.52 -49.02
C SER A 370 31.32 -32.87 -49.01
N GLN A 371 30.62 -34.01 -48.91
CA GLN A 371 31.21 -35.34 -48.75
C GLN A 371 30.74 -36.37 -49.80
N LEU A 372 30.34 -35.93 -51.00
CA LEU A 372 30.18 -36.83 -52.15
C LEU A 372 31.52 -37.12 -52.83
N GLY A 373 32.51 -37.62 -52.08
CA GLY A 373 33.82 -37.93 -52.64
C GLY A 373 34.81 -38.65 -51.74
N ASN A 374 34.38 -39.32 -50.67
CA ASN A 374 35.29 -40.16 -49.89
C ASN A 374 35.22 -41.61 -50.37
N ASP A 375 35.92 -41.91 -51.46
CA ASP A 375 36.33 -43.27 -51.79
C ASP A 375 37.56 -43.61 -50.92
N PRO A 376 37.46 -44.56 -49.96
CA PRO A 376 38.57 -44.89 -49.07
C PRO A 376 39.77 -45.57 -49.75
N TYR A 377 39.72 -45.81 -51.07
CA TYR A 377 40.79 -46.47 -51.81
C TYR A 377 41.61 -45.57 -52.75
N VAL A 378 41.33 -44.27 -52.81
CA VAL A 378 42.07 -43.33 -53.69
C VAL A 378 42.96 -42.40 -52.87
N PRO A 379 44.29 -42.35 -53.11
CA PRO A 379 45.18 -41.44 -52.39
C PRO A 379 44.79 -39.97 -52.65
N PRO A 380 44.91 -39.09 -51.65
CA PRO A 380 44.43 -37.71 -51.72
C PRO A 380 45.14 -36.94 -52.83
N VAL A 381 44.38 -36.49 -53.82
CA VAL A 381 44.88 -35.57 -54.85
C VAL A 381 44.75 -34.15 -54.31
N ALA A 382 45.88 -33.45 -54.24
CA ALA A 382 45.90 -32.04 -53.85
C ALA A 382 45.19 -31.20 -54.92
N GLN A 383 44.02 -30.67 -54.54
CA GLN A 383 43.31 -29.54 -55.16
C GLN A 383 43.00 -29.64 -56.66
N VAL A 384 41.70 -29.76 -56.98
CA VAL A 384 41.20 -29.40 -58.31
C VAL A 384 40.54 -28.02 -58.21
N HIS A 385 41.22 -27.00 -58.76
CA HIS A 385 40.65 -25.66 -58.99
C HIS A 385 39.86 -25.69 -60.30
N PRO A 386 38.54 -25.42 -60.33
CA PRO A 386 37.80 -25.31 -61.57
C PRO A 386 37.73 -23.84 -62.00
N LEU A 387 38.76 -23.36 -62.70
CA LEU A 387 38.68 -22.14 -63.50
C LEU A 387 39.50 -22.33 -64.77
N THR A 388 38.79 -22.52 -65.89
CA THR A 388 38.89 -21.78 -67.16
C THR A 388 38.34 -22.64 -68.30
N GLN A 389 37.24 -22.19 -68.89
CA GLN A 389 37.32 -21.71 -70.27
C GLN A 389 36.74 -20.31 -70.33
#